data_AF-A0A089LMG1-F1
#
_entry.id   AF-A0A089LMG1-F1
#
_cell.length_a   1.000
_cell.length_b   1.000
_cell.length_c   1.000
_cell.angle_alpha   90.00
_cell.angle_beta   90.00
_cell.angle_gamma   90.00
#
_symmetry.space_group_name_H-M   'P 1'
#
loop_
_entity.id
_entity.type
_entity.pdbx_description
1 polymer ?
#
loop_
_entity_poly.entity_id
_entity_poly.type
_entity_poly.pdbx_seq_one_letter_code
_entity_poly.pdbx_strand_id
1 'polypeptide(L)'
;MEPNNDIWINCIYNNLIAILKIQNQSYGKLSYSLSRNYSIYQFKNKFNAPEVEMKIFGEGIFVPEVLTQIPKIQELFDIVEVEYWNFPSVHAAIMTYLERGYYLFVDLDRFYFPGGIEYNVRRFIHPSFVYGYNRDLRKYYMIEDCTKPRVLNYYELSHDQLEVAFDEIRRKGEGLYSKTGIKAFKLISTTDYKYKITKSDVITNLENLLAESQDDSSELSKLYDLNRIYGLNCIRQFSSAITDIFPRISSQNIVIHYALASFPLDFQKSNLILVDILFNEGLLSEKACLHLREQYIALSQLWTRYRNNIFYYIQKKEINPDEPIDPSYFLPLSTLLNEIYHKETLVTQYFLDTLQSS
;
A
#
# COMPACT_ATOMS: atom_id res chain seq x y z
N MET A 1 -19.80 -7.86 -7.02
CA MET A 1 -18.99 -6.77 -6.44
C MET A 1 -17.71 -6.69 -7.23
N GLU A 2 -17.44 -5.54 -7.87
CA GLU A 2 -16.24 -5.37 -8.68
C GLU A 2 -15.03 -4.96 -7.81
N PRO A 3 -13.85 -5.59 -7.97
CA PRO A 3 -12.64 -5.19 -7.26
C PRO A 3 -12.24 -3.74 -7.54
N ASN A 4 -11.76 -3.00 -6.52
CA ASN A 4 -11.26 -1.64 -6.70
C ASN A 4 -9.77 -1.65 -7.10
N ASN A 5 -9.48 -1.65 -8.41
CA ASN A 5 -8.12 -1.70 -8.95
C ASN A 5 -7.60 -0.36 -9.51
N ASP A 6 -8.35 0.74 -9.34
CA ASP A 6 -7.98 2.02 -9.95
C ASP A 6 -6.67 2.58 -9.37
N ILE A 7 -6.53 2.55 -8.04
CA ILE A 7 -5.33 2.91 -7.30
C ILE A 7 -5.11 1.87 -6.21
N TRP A 8 -3.91 1.31 -6.14
CA TRP A 8 -3.58 0.37 -5.08
C TRP A 8 -3.30 1.12 -3.77
N ILE A 9 -3.94 0.68 -2.69
CA ILE A 9 -3.74 1.16 -1.32
C ILE A 9 -3.19 -0.01 -0.52
N ASN A 10 -4.04 -1.03 -0.32
CA ASN A 10 -3.71 -2.37 0.14
C ASN A 10 -4.94 -3.28 -0.04
N CYS A 11 -4.75 -4.58 0.16
CA CYS A 11 -5.80 -5.58 -0.03
C CYS A 11 -7.07 -5.31 0.82
N ILE A 12 -6.93 -4.80 2.04
CA ILE A 12 -8.07 -4.52 2.92
C ILE A 12 -8.86 -3.34 2.41
N TYR A 13 -8.23 -2.18 2.25
CA TYR A 13 -8.95 -0.96 1.91
C TYR A 13 -9.44 -0.92 0.47
N ASN A 14 -8.73 -1.55 -0.46
CA ASN A 14 -9.26 -1.72 -1.81
C ASN A 14 -10.55 -2.56 -1.80
N ASN A 15 -10.63 -3.62 -0.98
CA ASN A 15 -11.87 -4.39 -0.81
C ASN A 15 -12.95 -3.62 -0.03
N LEU A 16 -12.62 -2.86 1.01
CA LEU A 16 -13.59 -2.02 1.73
C LEU A 16 -14.18 -0.93 0.82
N ILE A 17 -13.37 -0.29 -0.03
CA ILE A 17 -13.86 0.66 -1.04
C ILE A 17 -14.74 -0.03 -2.07
N ALA A 18 -14.40 -1.25 -2.50
CA ALA A 18 -15.23 -2.04 -3.39
C ALA A 18 -16.63 -2.31 -2.79
N ILE A 19 -16.70 -2.64 -1.49
CA ILE A 19 -17.97 -2.81 -0.77
C ILE A 19 -18.77 -1.49 -0.75
N LEU A 20 -18.13 -0.37 -0.43
CA LEU A 20 -18.77 0.95 -0.39
C LEU A 20 -19.33 1.37 -1.76
N LYS A 21 -18.60 1.07 -2.86
CA LYS A 21 -19.04 1.36 -4.23
C LYS A 21 -20.34 0.66 -4.62
N ILE A 22 -20.67 -0.49 -4.02
CA ILE A 22 -21.95 -1.18 -4.26
C ILE A 22 -23.13 -0.30 -3.83
N GLN A 23 -22.99 0.40 -2.70
CA GLN A 23 -24.04 1.29 -2.22
C GLN A 23 -24.09 2.58 -3.01
N ASN A 24 -22.93 3.20 -3.24
CA ASN A 24 -22.83 4.46 -3.95
C ASN A 24 -21.49 4.56 -4.69
N GLN A 25 -21.54 4.70 -6.01
CA GLN A 25 -20.34 4.79 -6.85
C GLN A 25 -19.44 5.99 -6.52
N SER A 26 -19.95 7.02 -5.83
CA SER A 26 -19.15 8.15 -5.37
C SER A 26 -18.03 7.76 -4.40
N TYR A 27 -18.16 6.64 -3.67
CA TYR A 27 -17.08 6.14 -2.82
C TYR A 27 -15.85 5.69 -3.59
N GLY A 28 -15.95 5.46 -4.91
CA GLY A 28 -14.76 5.23 -5.75
C GLY A 28 -13.77 6.39 -5.70
N LYS A 29 -14.27 7.62 -5.46
CA LYS A 29 -13.44 8.82 -5.33
C LYS A 29 -12.53 8.80 -4.10
N LEU A 30 -12.88 8.01 -3.08
CA LEU A 30 -12.15 7.95 -1.82
C LEU A 30 -10.69 7.55 -2.05
N SER A 31 -10.42 6.65 -3.00
CA SER A 31 -9.06 6.22 -3.36
C SER A 31 -8.14 7.38 -3.77
N TYR A 32 -8.71 8.48 -4.27
CA TYR A 32 -7.96 9.61 -4.80
C TYR A 32 -7.76 10.75 -3.80
N SER A 33 -8.60 10.83 -2.75
CA SER A 33 -8.54 11.84 -1.69
C SER A 33 -7.78 11.37 -0.44
N LEU A 34 -7.28 10.13 -0.42
CA LEU A 34 -6.52 9.63 0.71
C LEU A 34 -5.25 10.46 0.90
N SER A 35 -5.02 10.87 2.14
CA SER A 35 -3.76 11.50 2.54
C SER A 35 -2.62 10.51 2.28
N ARG A 36 -1.62 10.96 1.53
CA ARG A 36 -0.42 10.19 1.26
C ARG A 36 0.80 10.98 1.63
N ASN A 37 1.78 10.31 2.20
CA ASN A 37 3.04 10.92 2.57
C ASN A 37 4.21 10.01 2.19
N TYR A 38 5.30 10.61 1.71
CA TYR A 38 6.55 9.88 1.60
C TYR A 38 7.08 9.61 3.00
N SER A 39 7.68 8.45 3.18
CA SER A 39 8.42 8.14 4.40
C SER A 39 9.68 7.35 4.10
N ILE A 40 10.71 7.54 4.92
CA ILE A 40 11.94 6.76 4.87
C ILE A 40 12.49 6.61 6.29
N TYR A 41 13.09 5.45 6.59
CA TYR A 41 13.86 5.28 7.82
C TYR A 41 15.30 5.76 7.64
N GLN A 42 15.87 6.33 8.68
CA GLN A 42 17.27 6.73 8.77
C GLN A 42 17.89 6.22 10.06
N PHE A 43 19.19 5.99 10.03
CA PHE A 43 19.96 5.62 11.22
C PHE A 43 20.07 6.79 12.19
N LYS A 44 19.86 6.53 13.49
CA LYS A 44 20.40 7.39 14.55
C LYS A 44 21.86 7.06 14.84
N ASN A 45 22.16 5.76 14.95
CA ASN A 45 23.49 5.23 15.27
C ASN A 45 23.86 4.03 14.38
N LYS A 46 25.14 3.60 14.42
CA LYS A 46 25.59 2.38 13.73
C LYS A 46 24.97 1.13 14.37
N PHE A 47 24.64 0.12 13.57
CA PHE A 47 24.16 -1.15 14.07
C PHE A 47 25.21 -1.84 14.96
N ASN A 48 24.74 -2.42 16.07
CA ASN A 48 25.59 -3.21 16.96
C ASN A 48 25.84 -4.63 16.44
N ALA A 49 25.05 -5.11 15.48
CA ALA A 49 25.13 -6.48 14.94
C ALA A 49 24.96 -6.50 13.40
N PRO A 50 25.91 -7.09 12.64
CA PRO A 50 25.86 -7.19 11.17
C PRO A 50 24.63 -7.96 10.63
N GLU A 51 24.12 -8.93 11.39
CA GLU A 51 22.96 -9.74 10.99
C GLU A 51 21.67 -8.91 10.96
N VAL A 52 21.52 -8.00 11.92
CA VAL A 52 20.39 -7.05 12.00
C VAL A 52 20.46 -6.07 10.83
N GLU A 53 21.67 -5.57 10.54
CA GLU A 53 21.90 -4.72 9.38
C GLU A 53 21.49 -5.41 8.08
N MET A 54 21.98 -6.62 7.84
CA MET A 54 21.67 -7.39 6.63
C MET A 54 20.17 -7.64 6.47
N LYS A 55 19.48 -7.97 7.56
CA LYS A 55 18.02 -8.15 7.57
C LYS A 55 17.29 -6.88 7.15
N ILE A 56 17.59 -5.74 7.78
CA ILE A 56 16.87 -4.48 7.56
C ILE A 56 17.11 -3.92 6.16
N PHE A 57 18.35 -4.02 5.66
CA PHE A 57 18.64 -3.67 4.25
C PHE A 57 17.93 -4.61 3.27
N GLY A 58 17.86 -5.91 3.59
CA GLY A 58 17.12 -6.89 2.81
C GLY A 58 15.62 -6.59 2.75
N GLU A 59 15.01 -6.06 3.82
CA GLU A 59 13.58 -5.75 3.88
C GLU A 59 13.21 -4.44 3.16
N GLY A 60 14.18 -3.68 2.64
CA GLY A 60 13.92 -2.44 1.91
C GLY A 60 13.45 -1.27 2.76
N ILE A 61 13.67 -1.34 4.08
CA ILE A 61 13.26 -0.33 5.08
C ILE A 61 13.85 1.06 4.78
N PHE A 62 15.00 1.13 4.11
CA PHE A 62 15.67 2.38 3.73
C PHE A 62 15.29 2.92 2.35
N VAL A 63 14.31 2.33 1.68
CA VAL A 63 13.79 2.85 0.40
C VAL A 63 12.55 3.69 0.69
N PRO A 64 12.37 4.85 0.03
CA PRO A 64 11.17 5.67 0.22
C PRO A 64 9.90 4.86 -0.05
N GLU A 65 8.98 4.93 0.89
CA GLU A 65 7.64 4.37 0.80
C GLU A 65 6.63 5.51 0.68
N VAL A 66 5.56 5.31 -0.09
CA VAL A 66 4.39 6.19 -0.04
C VAL A 66 3.37 5.58 0.91
N LEU A 67 3.30 6.13 2.12
CA LEU A 67 2.29 5.76 3.09
C LEU A 67 0.97 6.37 2.72
N THR A 68 -0.07 5.57 2.76
CA THR A 68 -1.44 6.06 2.70
C THR A 68 -2.00 6.12 4.11
N GLN A 69 -2.26 7.33 4.60
CA GLN A 69 -3.04 7.52 5.81
C GLN A 69 -4.48 7.16 5.47
N ILE A 70 -4.91 6.02 6.00
CA ILE A 70 -6.25 5.57 5.75
C ILE A 70 -7.20 6.38 6.64
N PRO A 71 -8.18 7.09 6.06
CA PRO A 71 -9.20 7.76 6.83
C PRO A 71 -9.98 6.72 7.64
N LYS A 72 -10.86 7.23 8.48
CA LYS A 72 -11.82 6.47 9.28
C LYS A 72 -12.87 5.73 8.42
N ILE A 73 -12.47 5.10 7.32
CA ILE A 73 -13.28 4.18 6.49
C ILE A 73 -13.92 3.12 7.39
N GLN A 74 -13.15 2.65 8.37
CA GLN A 74 -13.60 1.68 9.37
C GLN A 74 -14.83 2.17 10.16
N GLU A 75 -15.02 3.48 10.36
CA GLU A 75 -16.20 4.04 11.03
C GLU A 75 -17.48 3.93 10.19
N LEU A 76 -17.38 3.57 8.91
CA LEU A 76 -18.53 3.26 8.05
C LEU A 76 -18.98 1.81 8.18
N PHE A 77 -18.29 1.01 8.99
CA PHE A 77 -18.56 -0.40 9.20
C PHE A 77 -18.77 -0.70 10.69
N ASP A 78 -19.72 -1.59 10.97
CA ASP A 78 -19.75 -2.38 12.19
C ASP A 78 -18.68 -3.46 12.06
N ILE A 79 -17.69 -3.43 12.95
CA ILE A 79 -16.49 -4.26 12.89
C ILE A 79 -16.45 -5.16 14.11
N VAL A 80 -16.34 -6.46 13.86
CA VAL A 80 -16.29 -7.49 14.90
C VAL A 80 -15.05 -8.36 14.71
N GLU A 81 -14.23 -8.51 15.74
CA GLU A 81 -13.24 -9.60 15.80
C GLU A 81 -13.96 -10.90 16.15
N VAL A 82 -13.85 -11.91 15.28
CA VAL A 82 -14.64 -13.14 15.41
C VAL A 82 -13.87 -14.16 16.22
N GLU A 83 -14.32 -14.41 17.44
CA GLU A 83 -13.85 -15.50 18.27
C GLU A 83 -14.27 -16.87 17.71
N TYR A 84 -13.51 -17.38 16.73
CA TYR A 84 -13.88 -18.61 16.00
C TYR A 84 -13.95 -19.86 16.91
N TRP A 85 -13.26 -19.88 18.05
CA TRP A 85 -13.32 -20.98 19.03
C TRP A 85 -14.70 -21.13 19.69
N ASN A 86 -15.57 -20.14 19.57
CA ASN A 86 -16.98 -20.25 19.96
C ASN A 86 -17.83 -21.00 18.93
N PHE A 87 -17.22 -21.49 17.85
CA PHE A 87 -17.86 -22.23 16.76
C PHE A 87 -17.26 -23.64 16.62
N PRO A 88 -18.02 -24.62 16.08
CA PRO A 88 -17.49 -25.97 15.86
C PRO A 88 -16.29 -26.04 14.92
N SER A 89 -16.16 -25.08 14.00
CA SER A 89 -15.05 -24.96 13.05
C SER A 89 -14.92 -23.52 12.56
N VAL A 90 -13.76 -23.21 11.96
CA VAL A 90 -13.55 -21.93 11.25
C VAL A 90 -14.60 -21.72 10.15
N HIS A 91 -14.98 -22.80 9.46
CA HIS A 91 -16.01 -22.76 8.43
C HIS A 91 -17.37 -22.35 8.97
N ALA A 92 -17.76 -22.87 10.14
CA ALA A 92 -19.00 -22.50 10.80
C ALA A 92 -19.01 -21.03 11.23
N ALA A 93 -17.87 -20.51 11.72
CA ALA A 93 -17.71 -19.09 12.04
C ALA A 93 -17.89 -18.21 10.79
N ILE A 94 -17.14 -18.49 9.72
CA ILE A 94 -17.20 -17.72 8.46
C ILE A 94 -18.62 -17.73 7.89
N MET A 95 -19.23 -18.92 7.74
CA MET A 95 -20.58 -19.04 7.18
C MET A 95 -21.63 -18.30 8.00
N THR A 96 -21.57 -18.38 9.35
CA THR A 96 -22.52 -17.68 10.23
C THR A 96 -22.48 -16.17 10.01
N TYR A 97 -21.29 -15.58 9.86
CA TYR A 97 -21.14 -14.14 9.65
C TYR A 97 -21.52 -13.72 8.21
N LEU A 98 -21.20 -14.54 7.20
CA LEU A 98 -21.68 -14.32 5.83
C LEU A 98 -23.22 -14.29 5.77
N GLU A 99 -23.89 -15.24 6.42
CA GLU A 99 -25.36 -15.30 6.49
C GLU A 99 -25.99 -14.10 7.20
N ARG A 100 -25.26 -13.49 8.13
CA ARG A 100 -25.65 -12.25 8.83
C ARG A 100 -25.39 -10.98 8.00
N GLY A 101 -24.86 -11.12 6.78
CA GLY A 101 -24.54 -10.04 5.88
C GLY A 101 -23.23 -9.31 6.18
N TYR A 102 -22.28 -9.96 6.88
CA TYR A 102 -20.93 -9.45 7.04
C TYR A 102 -20.06 -9.89 5.86
N TYR A 103 -19.07 -9.05 5.55
CA TYR A 103 -17.90 -9.41 4.76
C TYR A 103 -16.76 -9.77 5.72
N LEU A 104 -15.88 -10.68 5.33
CA LEU A 104 -14.82 -11.14 6.24
C LEU A 104 -13.44 -10.92 5.65
N PHE A 105 -12.51 -10.54 6.51
CA PHE A 105 -11.08 -10.73 6.29
C PHE A 105 -10.61 -11.84 7.23
N VAL A 106 -10.03 -12.88 6.66
CA VAL A 106 -9.53 -14.06 7.36
C VAL A 106 -8.04 -14.15 7.11
N ASP A 107 -7.23 -14.19 8.16
CA ASP A 107 -5.80 -14.45 7.99
C ASP A 107 -5.61 -15.87 7.49
N LEU A 108 -5.03 -15.99 6.28
CA LEU A 108 -4.78 -17.25 5.61
C LEU A 108 -3.34 -17.30 5.10
N ASP A 109 -2.70 -18.47 5.14
CA ASP A 109 -1.38 -18.62 4.56
C ASP A 109 -1.46 -18.91 3.07
N ARG A 110 -0.98 -17.96 2.26
CA ARG A 110 -1.02 -18.05 0.80
C ARG A 110 -0.14 -19.14 0.21
N PHE A 111 0.72 -19.78 1.01
CA PHE A 111 1.41 -21.00 0.60
C PHE A 111 0.44 -22.07 0.06
N TYR A 112 -0.80 -22.09 0.55
CA TYR A 112 -1.82 -23.07 0.17
C TYR A 112 -2.84 -22.58 -0.87
N PHE A 113 -2.58 -21.46 -1.58
CA PHE A 113 -3.51 -20.89 -2.57
C PHE A 113 -3.13 -21.34 -3.99
N PRO A 114 -3.77 -22.36 -4.59
CA PRO A 114 -3.35 -22.86 -5.90
C PRO A 114 -3.31 -21.78 -6.98
N GLY A 115 -2.23 -21.76 -7.76
CA GLY A 115 -2.03 -20.77 -8.82
C GLY A 115 -1.70 -19.35 -8.35
N GLY A 116 -1.59 -19.13 -7.03
CA GLY A 116 -1.01 -17.91 -6.47
C GLY A 116 0.52 -17.90 -6.57
N ILE A 117 1.11 -16.72 -6.47
CA ILE A 117 2.57 -16.49 -6.57
C ILE A 117 3.31 -17.14 -5.40
N GLU A 118 2.68 -17.19 -4.23
CA GLU A 118 3.22 -17.82 -3.03
C GLU A 118 3.01 -19.35 -2.97
N TYR A 119 2.18 -19.91 -3.86
CA TYR A 119 1.73 -21.29 -3.79
C TYR A 119 2.89 -22.29 -3.83
N ASN A 120 3.06 -23.08 -2.75
CA ASN A 120 4.19 -24.01 -2.58
C ASN A 120 5.59 -23.39 -2.73
N VAL A 121 5.71 -22.06 -2.71
CA VAL A 121 6.99 -21.34 -2.87
C VAL A 121 7.45 -20.78 -1.52
N ARG A 122 6.57 -20.02 -0.86
CA ARG A 122 6.91 -19.36 0.41
C ARG A 122 5.67 -19.17 1.27
N ARG A 123 5.89 -19.15 2.58
CA ARG A 123 4.87 -18.82 3.58
C ARG A 123 4.59 -17.33 3.52
N PHE A 124 3.32 -16.97 3.51
CA PHE A 124 2.92 -15.56 3.54
C PHE A 124 1.52 -15.46 4.12
N ILE A 125 1.46 -15.06 5.39
CA ILE A 125 0.21 -14.82 6.09
C ILE A 125 -0.38 -13.51 5.57
N HIS A 126 -1.61 -13.58 5.08
CA HIS A 126 -2.27 -12.47 4.44
C HIS A 126 -3.73 -12.35 4.91
N PRO A 127 -4.24 -11.12 5.14
CA PRO A 127 -5.64 -10.91 5.48
C PRO A 127 -6.48 -11.07 4.21
N SER A 128 -7.06 -12.24 4.06
CA SER A 128 -7.74 -12.69 2.85
C SER A 128 -9.22 -12.36 2.87
N PHE A 129 -9.72 -11.76 1.79
CA PHE A 129 -11.08 -11.23 1.73
C PHE A 129 -12.08 -12.27 1.22
N VAL A 130 -13.07 -12.60 2.05
CA VAL A 130 -14.13 -13.58 1.78
C VAL A 130 -15.49 -12.88 1.75
N TYR A 131 -16.20 -13.00 0.64
CA TYR A 131 -17.53 -12.37 0.44
C TYR A 131 -18.66 -13.36 0.15
N GLY A 132 -18.35 -14.65 0.06
CA GLY A 132 -19.38 -15.67 -0.19
C GLY A 132 -18.85 -17.09 -0.06
N TYR A 133 -19.79 -18.03 -0.02
CA TYR A 133 -19.51 -19.46 -0.02
C TYR A 133 -20.55 -20.20 -0.85
N ASN A 134 -20.10 -21.05 -1.76
CA ASN A 134 -20.94 -21.95 -2.53
C ASN A 134 -20.95 -23.33 -1.85
N ARG A 135 -22.10 -23.72 -1.31
CA ARG A 135 -22.29 -24.98 -0.58
C ARG A 135 -22.18 -26.20 -1.49
N ASP A 136 -22.71 -26.12 -2.71
CA ASP A 136 -22.73 -27.24 -3.66
C ASP A 136 -21.32 -27.56 -4.17
N LEU A 137 -20.53 -26.52 -4.47
CA LEU A 137 -19.16 -26.65 -4.94
C LEU A 137 -18.14 -26.73 -3.80
N ARG A 138 -18.56 -26.50 -2.56
CA ARG A 138 -17.69 -26.35 -1.37
C ARG A 138 -16.54 -25.38 -1.59
N LYS A 139 -16.84 -24.19 -2.09
CA LYS A 139 -15.85 -23.15 -2.44
C LYS A 139 -16.16 -21.81 -1.81
N TYR A 140 -15.12 -21.14 -1.33
CA TYR A 140 -15.16 -19.76 -0.88
C TYR A 140 -14.93 -18.81 -2.04
N TYR A 141 -15.72 -17.74 -2.09
CA TYR A 141 -15.56 -16.66 -3.05
C TYR A 141 -14.78 -15.52 -2.42
N MET A 142 -13.68 -15.15 -3.09
CA MET A 142 -12.67 -14.23 -2.57
C MET A 142 -12.27 -13.19 -3.61
N ILE A 143 -11.71 -12.07 -3.14
CA ILE A 143 -11.07 -11.06 -3.99
C ILE A 143 -9.65 -10.84 -3.47
N GLU A 144 -8.66 -11.26 -4.25
CA GLU A 144 -7.26 -11.42 -3.82
C GLU A 144 -6.28 -10.87 -4.84
N ASP A 145 -5.11 -10.44 -4.39
CA ASP A 145 -3.97 -10.08 -5.25
C ASP A 145 -2.90 -11.19 -5.35
N CYS A 146 -3.25 -12.42 -4.98
CA CYS A 146 -2.32 -13.55 -4.95
C CYS A 146 -1.89 -14.04 -6.34
N THR A 147 -2.69 -13.83 -7.39
CA THR A 147 -2.36 -14.24 -8.76
C THR A 147 -1.52 -13.19 -9.50
N LYS A 148 -1.69 -11.92 -9.12
CA LYS A 148 -0.93 -10.79 -9.65
C LYS A 148 -0.80 -9.75 -8.54
N PRO A 149 0.42 -9.39 -8.10
CA PRO A 149 0.59 -8.50 -6.98
C PRO A 149 -0.07 -7.16 -7.29
N ARG A 150 -0.75 -6.59 -6.29
CA ARG A 150 -1.40 -5.27 -6.38
C ARG A 150 -2.55 -5.18 -7.38
N VAL A 151 -3.06 -6.31 -7.86
CA VAL A 151 -4.27 -6.37 -8.69
C VAL A 151 -5.22 -7.35 -8.04
N LEU A 152 -6.31 -6.84 -7.48
CA LEU A 152 -7.37 -7.65 -6.91
C LEU A 152 -8.15 -8.36 -8.02
N ASN A 153 -8.20 -9.68 -7.95
CA ASN A 153 -8.93 -10.54 -8.86
C ASN A 153 -9.90 -11.42 -8.08
N TYR A 154 -10.98 -11.82 -8.73
CA TYR A 154 -11.81 -12.89 -8.20
C TYR A 154 -10.98 -14.15 -8.05
N TYR A 155 -11.14 -14.81 -6.91
CA TYR A 155 -10.44 -16.03 -6.58
C TYR A 155 -11.39 -16.99 -5.87
N GLU A 156 -11.21 -18.28 -6.10
CA GLU A 156 -11.97 -19.34 -5.44
C GLU A 156 -11.01 -20.24 -4.68
N LEU A 157 -11.28 -20.45 -3.39
CA LEU A 157 -10.52 -21.38 -2.56
C LEU A 157 -11.44 -22.51 -2.10
N SER A 158 -10.97 -23.76 -2.20
CA SER A 158 -11.78 -24.88 -1.74
C SER A 158 -11.92 -24.85 -0.21
N HIS A 159 -13.00 -25.47 0.28
CA HIS A 159 -13.22 -25.64 1.71
C HIS A 159 -11.98 -26.20 2.43
N ASP A 160 -11.42 -27.29 1.92
CA ASP A 160 -10.32 -28.00 2.57
C ASP A 160 -9.00 -27.20 2.48
N GLN A 161 -8.80 -26.42 1.41
CA GLN A 161 -7.63 -25.55 1.30
C GLN A 161 -7.69 -24.38 2.28
N LEU A 162 -8.88 -23.80 2.49
CA LEU A 162 -9.07 -22.77 3.51
C LEU A 162 -8.77 -23.31 4.91
N GLU A 163 -9.24 -24.54 5.21
CA GLU A 163 -8.98 -25.20 6.49
C GLU A 163 -7.48 -25.32 6.76
N VAL A 164 -6.74 -25.88 5.81
CA VAL A 164 -5.28 -26.05 5.93
C VAL A 164 -4.55 -24.72 6.04
N ALA A 165 -4.95 -23.72 5.24
CA ALA A 165 -4.34 -22.39 5.28
C ALA A 165 -4.52 -21.69 6.62
N PHE A 166 -5.69 -21.86 7.24
CA PHE A 166 -6.02 -21.28 8.54
C PHE A 166 -5.38 -22.05 9.71
N ASP A 167 -5.45 -23.39 9.69
CA ASP A 167 -4.94 -24.22 10.79
C ASP A 167 -3.45 -24.09 11.01
N GLU A 168 -2.70 -23.89 9.93
CA GLU A 168 -1.25 -23.76 10.01
C GLU A 168 -0.81 -22.43 10.65
N ILE A 169 -1.59 -21.36 10.44
CA ILE A 169 -1.44 -20.07 11.13
C ILE A 169 -1.66 -20.27 12.63
N ARG A 170 -2.78 -20.91 12.99
CA ARG A 170 -3.13 -21.23 14.38
C ARG A 170 -2.03 -22.04 15.08
N ARG A 171 -1.50 -23.08 14.42
CA ARG A 171 -0.48 -23.96 14.99
C ARG A 171 0.79 -23.20 15.39
N LYS A 172 1.14 -22.15 14.64
CA LYS A 172 2.32 -21.31 14.90
C LYS A 172 2.03 -20.12 15.81
N GLY A 173 0.76 -19.80 16.04
CA GLY A 173 0.37 -18.60 16.78
C GLY A 173 0.74 -17.31 16.04
N GLU A 174 0.86 -17.38 14.72
CA GLU A 174 1.16 -16.24 13.85
C GLU A 174 -0.18 -15.65 13.34
N GLY A 175 -0.26 -14.37 13.02
CA GLY A 175 -1.52 -13.74 12.58
C GLY A 175 -1.47 -12.22 12.65
N LEU A 176 -2.16 -11.54 11.74
CA LEU A 176 -2.29 -10.08 11.72
C LEU A 176 -3.47 -9.63 12.60
N TYR A 177 -4.54 -10.44 12.67
CA TYR A 177 -5.74 -10.19 13.46
C TYR A 177 -5.74 -11.05 14.73
N SER A 178 -5.06 -10.58 15.79
CA SER A 178 -5.12 -11.15 17.14
C SER A 178 -5.00 -12.69 17.21
N LYS A 179 -5.47 -13.34 18.28
CA LYS A 179 -5.58 -14.81 18.35
C LYS A 179 -6.70 -15.37 17.45
N THR A 180 -7.55 -14.50 16.91
CA THR A 180 -8.79 -14.87 16.22
C THR A 180 -8.59 -15.19 14.75
N GLY A 181 -7.66 -14.50 14.07
CA GLY A 181 -7.41 -14.62 12.64
C GLY A 181 -8.60 -14.22 11.76
N ILE A 182 -9.66 -13.59 12.31
CA ILE A 182 -10.88 -13.27 11.57
C ILE A 182 -11.44 -11.91 12.02
N LYS A 183 -11.65 -11.02 11.04
CA LYS A 183 -12.30 -9.73 11.23
C LYS A 183 -13.49 -9.59 10.30
N ALA A 184 -14.68 -9.40 10.86
CA ALA A 184 -15.93 -9.25 10.12
C ALA A 184 -16.32 -7.77 10.03
N PHE A 185 -16.81 -7.36 8.86
CA PHE A 185 -17.21 -6.00 8.53
C PHE A 185 -18.62 -6.01 7.96
N LYS A 186 -19.55 -5.29 8.59
CA LYS A 186 -20.89 -5.06 8.06
C LYS A 186 -21.08 -3.59 7.87
N LEU A 187 -21.59 -3.19 6.72
CA LEU A 187 -21.78 -1.77 6.44
C LEU A 187 -22.83 -1.18 7.40
N ILE A 188 -22.50 -0.06 8.05
CA ILE A 188 -23.49 0.76 8.76
C ILE A 188 -24.28 1.47 7.66
N SER A 189 -25.61 1.33 7.64
CA SER A 189 -26.44 1.89 6.57
C SER A 189 -26.16 3.39 6.36
N THR A 190 -25.66 3.74 5.16
CA THR A 190 -25.39 5.12 4.73
C THR A 190 -26.11 5.44 3.42
N THR A 191 -27.30 4.88 3.19
CA THR A 191 -27.96 4.80 1.87
C THR A 191 -28.08 6.10 1.08
N ASP A 192 -28.05 7.27 1.75
CA ASP A 192 -28.16 8.58 1.11
C ASP A 192 -26.84 9.39 1.07
N TYR A 193 -25.76 8.90 1.69
CA TYR A 193 -24.50 9.64 1.74
C TYR A 193 -23.77 9.57 0.40
N LYS A 194 -23.55 10.72 -0.21
CA LYS A 194 -22.70 10.88 -1.40
C LYS A 194 -21.33 11.38 -0.96
N TYR A 195 -20.31 10.53 -1.08
CA TYR A 195 -18.94 10.93 -0.79
C TYR A 195 -18.52 12.06 -1.73
N LYS A 196 -18.00 13.13 -1.14
CA LYS A 196 -17.43 14.28 -1.84
C LYS A 196 -16.03 14.53 -1.30
N ILE A 197 -15.12 14.84 -2.21
CA ILE A 197 -13.81 15.31 -1.83
C ILE A 197 -13.99 16.77 -1.41
N THR A 198 -13.50 17.13 -0.22
CA THR A 198 -13.54 18.52 0.19
C THR A 198 -12.21 19.21 -0.13
N LYS A 199 -12.29 20.50 -0.45
CA LYS A 199 -11.12 21.34 -0.65
C LYS A 199 -10.20 21.35 0.57
N SER A 200 -10.76 21.37 1.77
CA SER A 200 -10.00 21.32 3.03
C SER A 200 -9.21 20.03 3.18
N ASP A 201 -9.79 18.87 2.83
CA ASP A 201 -9.06 17.59 2.91
C ASP A 201 -7.82 17.62 2.00
N VAL A 202 -7.98 18.14 0.78
CA VAL A 202 -6.87 18.24 -0.17
C VAL A 202 -5.80 19.23 0.30
N ILE A 203 -6.20 20.40 0.81
CA ILE A 203 -5.28 21.39 1.37
C ILE A 203 -4.46 20.77 2.51
N THR A 204 -5.12 20.14 3.49
CA THR A 204 -4.43 19.49 4.62
C THR A 204 -3.48 18.40 4.14
N ASN A 205 -3.85 17.63 3.12
CA ASN A 205 -2.96 16.61 2.54
C ASN A 205 -1.70 17.23 1.90
N LEU A 206 -1.85 18.32 1.15
CA LEU A 206 -0.73 19.01 0.51
C LEU A 206 0.18 19.68 1.56
N GLU A 207 -0.39 20.30 2.58
CA GLU A 207 0.34 20.86 3.72
C GLU A 207 1.14 19.79 4.45
N ASN A 208 0.53 18.62 4.73
CA ASN A 208 1.22 17.49 5.35
C ASN A 208 2.35 16.91 4.50
N LEU A 209 2.23 16.99 3.17
CA LEU A 209 3.25 16.52 2.24
C LEU A 209 4.45 17.48 2.19
N LEU A 210 4.19 18.79 2.27
CA LEU A 210 5.21 19.85 2.34
C LEU A 210 5.85 19.94 3.73
N ALA A 211 5.11 19.59 4.78
CA ALA A 211 5.61 19.59 6.15
C ALA A 211 6.71 18.54 6.32
N GLU A 212 7.85 18.97 6.85
CA GLU A 212 8.91 18.08 7.27
C GLU A 212 8.63 17.63 8.71
N SER A 213 8.48 16.32 8.91
CA SER A 213 8.33 15.76 10.25
C SER A 213 9.20 14.53 10.45
N GLN A 214 9.52 14.25 11.70
CA GLN A 214 10.27 13.08 12.12
C GLN A 214 9.54 12.40 13.28
N ASP A 215 9.59 11.07 13.30
CA ASP A 215 9.00 10.24 14.34
C ASP A 215 9.95 9.10 14.69
N ASP A 216 10.20 8.91 15.97
CA ASP A 216 10.97 7.80 16.51
C ASP A 216 10.16 6.91 17.46
N SER A 217 8.84 7.13 17.53
CA SER A 217 7.95 6.44 18.46
C SER A 217 7.58 5.02 18.03
N SER A 218 7.78 4.67 16.75
CA SER A 218 7.44 3.36 16.21
C SER A 218 8.21 2.22 16.89
N GLU A 219 7.61 1.03 16.98
CA GLU A 219 8.28 -0.14 17.57
C GLU A 219 9.59 -0.47 16.85
N LEU A 220 9.57 -0.39 15.51
CA LEU A 220 10.75 -0.57 14.67
C LEU A 220 11.83 0.48 14.96
N SER A 221 11.43 1.75 15.09
CA SER A 221 12.31 2.87 15.45
C SER A 221 13.00 2.63 16.79
N LYS A 222 12.28 2.12 17.78
CA LYS A 222 12.84 1.82 19.11
C LYS A 222 13.74 0.59 19.08
N LEU A 223 13.33 -0.46 18.36
CA LEU A 223 14.06 -1.73 18.30
C LEU A 223 15.40 -1.60 17.59
N TYR A 224 15.47 -0.76 16.56
CA TYR A 224 16.64 -0.63 15.70
C TYR A 224 17.29 0.76 15.73
N ASP A 225 16.87 1.61 16.67
CA ASP A 225 17.38 2.98 16.83
C ASP A 225 17.32 3.78 15.52
N LEU A 226 16.13 3.79 14.90
CA LEU A 226 15.85 4.45 13.63
C LEU A 226 14.99 5.69 13.83
N ASN A 227 15.23 6.72 13.02
CA ASN A 227 14.30 7.82 12.81
C ASN A 227 13.48 7.56 11.57
N ARG A 228 12.17 7.76 11.63
CA ARG A 228 11.33 7.83 10.44
C ARG A 228 11.12 9.29 10.05
N ILE A 229 11.45 9.62 8.82
CA ILE A 229 11.22 10.95 8.24
C ILE A 229 9.97 10.87 7.38
N TYR A 230 9.18 11.95 7.35
CA TYR A 230 8.04 12.12 6.46
C TYR A 230 8.15 13.40 5.62
N GLY A 231 7.33 13.48 4.58
CA GLY A 231 7.23 14.63 3.68
C GLY A 231 8.11 14.48 2.44
N LEU A 232 8.04 15.46 1.54
CA LEU A 232 8.86 15.47 0.31
C LEU A 232 10.36 15.42 0.59
N ASN A 233 10.81 15.91 1.74
CA ASN A 233 12.21 15.88 2.14
C ASN A 233 12.78 14.44 2.18
N CYS A 234 11.95 13.41 2.35
CA CYS A 234 12.36 12.01 2.23
C CYS A 234 13.07 11.71 0.90
N ILE A 235 12.58 12.28 -0.21
CA ILE A 235 13.15 12.07 -1.55
C ILE A 235 14.57 12.62 -1.61
N ARG A 236 14.77 13.84 -1.08
CA ARG A 236 16.09 14.49 -1.01
C ARG A 236 17.05 13.74 -0.10
N GLN A 237 16.59 13.37 1.09
CA GLN A 237 17.35 12.59 2.06
C GLN A 237 17.81 11.25 1.48
N PHE A 238 16.90 10.55 0.81
CA PHE A 238 17.22 9.31 0.13
C PHE A 238 18.21 9.52 -1.01
N SER A 239 18.04 10.60 -1.79
CA SER A 239 18.97 10.98 -2.85
C SER A 239 20.41 11.10 -2.35
N SER A 240 20.61 11.67 -1.15
CA SER A 240 21.93 11.80 -0.53
C SER A 240 22.48 10.47 0.01
N ALA A 241 21.63 9.54 0.41
CA ALA A 241 22.02 8.24 0.99
C ALA A 241 22.05 7.09 -0.03
N ILE A 242 21.64 7.33 -1.28
CA ILE A 242 21.39 6.28 -2.26
C ILE A 242 22.63 5.43 -2.56
N THR A 243 23.80 6.05 -2.61
CA THR A 243 25.10 5.40 -2.89
C THR A 243 25.52 4.46 -1.78
N ASP A 244 25.02 4.68 -0.56
CA ASP A 244 25.33 3.85 0.61
C ASP A 244 24.31 2.72 0.80
N ILE A 245 23.04 2.99 0.46
CA ILE A 245 21.93 2.06 0.67
C ILE A 245 21.89 0.98 -0.40
N PHE A 246 21.90 1.36 -1.69
CA PHE A 246 21.63 0.40 -2.76
C PHE A 246 22.65 -0.73 -2.89
N PRO A 247 23.97 -0.51 -2.74
CA PRO A 247 24.94 -1.62 -2.77
C PRO A 247 24.63 -2.72 -1.75
N ARG A 248 23.96 -2.40 -0.64
CA ARG A 248 23.64 -3.32 0.45
C ARG A 248 22.31 -4.06 0.29
N ILE A 249 21.48 -3.66 -0.67
CA ILE A 249 20.20 -4.32 -0.93
C ILE A 249 20.43 -5.73 -1.48
N SER A 250 19.90 -6.75 -0.81
CA SER A 250 19.99 -8.14 -1.28
C SER A 250 19.12 -8.37 -2.52
N SER A 251 19.61 -9.18 -3.47
CA SER A 251 18.81 -9.62 -4.64
C SER A 251 17.63 -10.51 -4.24
N GLN A 252 17.66 -11.13 -3.05
CA GLN A 252 16.64 -12.07 -2.58
C GLN A 252 15.25 -11.43 -2.37
N ASN A 253 15.16 -10.10 -2.31
CA ASN A 253 13.92 -9.36 -2.08
C ASN A 253 13.54 -8.40 -3.23
N ILE A 254 13.93 -8.72 -4.47
CA ILE A 254 13.66 -7.91 -5.68
C ILE A 254 12.20 -7.43 -5.79
N VAL A 255 11.24 -8.27 -5.44
CA VAL A 255 9.80 -7.95 -5.51
C VAL A 255 9.44 -6.78 -4.59
N ILE A 256 10.02 -6.73 -3.39
CA ILE A 256 9.75 -5.67 -2.41
C ILE A 256 10.29 -4.35 -2.94
N HIS A 257 11.54 -4.32 -3.40
CA HIS A 257 12.15 -3.10 -3.93
C HIS A 257 11.45 -2.59 -5.19
N TYR A 258 11.04 -3.49 -6.08
CA TYR A 258 10.25 -3.13 -7.26
C TYR A 258 8.87 -2.55 -6.89
N ALA A 259 8.21 -3.14 -5.89
CA ALA A 259 6.94 -2.64 -5.40
C ALA A 259 7.08 -1.24 -4.79
N LEU A 260 8.10 -1.03 -3.94
CA LEU A 260 8.42 0.26 -3.31
C LEU A 260 8.69 1.35 -4.36
N ALA A 261 9.50 1.04 -5.38
CA ALA A 261 9.77 1.96 -6.49
C ALA A 261 8.54 2.28 -7.36
N SER A 262 7.46 1.51 -7.22
CA SER A 262 6.22 1.68 -7.99
C SER A 262 5.11 2.40 -7.22
N PHE A 263 5.21 2.59 -5.90
CA PHE A 263 4.22 3.37 -5.14
C PHE A 263 4.15 4.85 -5.51
N PRO A 264 5.27 5.54 -5.80
CA PRO A 264 5.21 6.92 -6.26
C PRO A 264 4.40 7.08 -7.56
N LEU A 265 4.43 6.09 -8.45
CA LEU A 265 3.65 6.12 -9.68
C LEU A 265 2.14 6.05 -9.43
N ASP A 266 1.71 5.19 -8.50
CA ASP A 266 0.31 5.14 -8.09
C ASP A 266 -0.13 6.44 -7.42
N PHE A 267 0.77 7.07 -6.65
CA PHE A 267 0.50 8.37 -6.08
C PHE A 267 0.33 9.45 -7.16
N GLN A 268 1.21 9.51 -8.17
CA GLN A 268 1.06 10.48 -9.26
C GLN A 268 -0.20 10.21 -10.10
N LYS A 269 -0.54 8.94 -10.37
CA LYS A 269 -1.81 8.57 -11.02
C LYS A 269 -3.01 9.05 -10.21
N SER A 270 -2.95 8.90 -8.89
CA SER A 270 -4.00 9.40 -8.00
C SER A 270 -4.13 10.92 -8.05
N ASN A 271 -3.02 11.65 -8.01
CA ASN A 271 -3.02 13.11 -8.06
C ASN A 271 -3.56 13.63 -9.40
N LEU A 272 -3.21 12.99 -10.51
CA LEU A 272 -3.74 13.32 -11.83
C LEU A 272 -5.27 13.20 -11.87
N ILE A 273 -5.82 12.09 -11.35
CA ILE A 273 -7.27 11.88 -11.31
C ILE A 273 -7.94 12.84 -10.30
N LEU A 274 -7.29 13.13 -9.18
CA LEU A 274 -7.78 14.09 -8.20
C LEU A 274 -7.95 15.49 -8.82
N VAL A 275 -7.00 15.95 -9.64
CA VAL A 275 -7.09 17.24 -10.35
C VAL A 275 -8.34 17.28 -11.25
N ASP A 276 -8.59 16.21 -12.00
CA ASP A 276 -9.79 16.12 -12.85
C ASP A 276 -11.08 16.12 -12.01
N ILE A 277 -11.10 15.45 -10.85
CA ILE A 277 -12.26 15.47 -9.95
C ILE A 277 -12.52 16.88 -9.42
N LEU A 278 -11.50 17.58 -8.93
CA LEU A 278 -11.64 18.93 -8.38
C LEU A 278 -12.07 19.94 -9.44
N PHE A 279 -11.59 19.82 -10.68
CA PHE A 279 -12.05 20.64 -11.80
C PHE A 279 -13.53 20.39 -12.10
N ASN A 280 -13.96 19.13 -12.20
CA ASN A 280 -15.36 18.77 -12.44
C ASN A 280 -16.30 19.20 -11.30
N GLU A 281 -15.77 19.35 -10.09
CA GLU A 281 -16.50 19.86 -8.92
C GLU A 281 -16.46 21.40 -8.80
N GLY A 282 -15.82 22.10 -9.75
CA GLY A 282 -15.72 23.56 -9.75
C GLY A 282 -14.76 24.13 -8.70
N LEU A 283 -13.89 23.29 -8.12
CA LEU A 283 -12.90 23.68 -7.10
C LEU A 283 -11.57 24.16 -7.71
N LEU A 284 -11.35 23.89 -9.00
CA LEU A 284 -10.21 24.35 -9.78
C LEU A 284 -10.66 25.08 -11.05
N SER A 285 -9.91 26.11 -11.45
CA SER A 285 -10.06 26.72 -12.77
C SER A 285 -9.52 25.81 -13.88
N GLU A 286 -10.01 25.99 -15.11
CA GLU A 286 -9.53 25.25 -16.29
C GLU A 286 -8.02 25.43 -16.50
N LYS A 287 -7.52 26.66 -16.37
CA LYS A 287 -6.09 26.98 -16.49
C LYS A 287 -5.26 26.20 -15.47
N ALA A 288 -5.70 26.18 -14.21
CA ALA A 288 -4.98 25.46 -13.16
C ALA A 288 -5.04 23.95 -13.36
N CYS A 289 -6.19 23.41 -13.77
CA CYS A 289 -6.36 22.00 -14.10
C CYS A 289 -5.38 21.55 -15.19
N LEU A 290 -5.33 22.27 -16.32
CA LEU A 290 -4.42 21.95 -17.43
C LEU A 290 -2.94 21.99 -16.98
N HIS A 291 -2.55 23.02 -16.23
CA HIS A 291 -1.18 23.13 -15.74
C HIS A 291 -0.81 21.99 -14.78
N LEU A 292 -1.65 21.71 -13.78
CA LEU A 292 -1.42 20.62 -12.83
C LEU A 292 -1.33 19.26 -13.52
N ARG A 293 -2.20 18.99 -14.50
CA ARG A 293 -2.13 17.75 -15.30
C ARG A 293 -0.80 17.59 -16.01
N GLU A 294 -0.34 18.63 -16.70
CA GLU A 294 0.96 18.63 -17.37
C GLU A 294 2.10 18.33 -16.39
N GLN A 295 2.07 18.98 -15.22
CA GLN A 295 3.08 18.79 -14.19
C GLN A 295 3.09 17.37 -13.60
N TYR A 296 1.92 16.80 -13.29
CA TYR A 296 1.82 15.43 -12.77
C TYR A 296 2.17 14.36 -13.81
N ILE A 297 1.87 14.58 -15.09
CA ILE A 297 2.34 13.73 -16.18
C ILE A 297 3.87 13.73 -16.23
N ALA A 298 4.49 14.91 -16.17
CA ALA A 298 5.94 15.04 -16.17
C ALA A 298 6.59 14.39 -14.92
N LEU A 299 6.00 14.55 -13.73
CA LEU A 299 6.43 13.83 -12.52
C LEU A 299 6.34 12.31 -12.68
N SER A 300 5.24 11.80 -13.24
CA SER A 300 5.06 10.38 -13.51
C SER A 300 6.13 9.82 -14.47
N GLN A 301 6.60 10.62 -15.43
CA GLN A 301 7.68 10.23 -16.34
C GLN A 301 9.03 10.15 -15.60
N LEU A 302 9.33 11.11 -14.72
CA LEU A 302 10.55 11.07 -13.90
C LEU A 302 10.57 9.86 -12.96
N TRP A 303 9.46 9.60 -12.26
CA TRP A 303 9.32 8.41 -11.41
C TRP A 303 9.39 7.11 -12.21
N THR A 304 8.90 7.09 -13.46
CA THR A 304 9.03 5.92 -14.35
C THR A 304 10.50 5.68 -14.71
N ARG A 305 11.26 6.74 -15.03
CA ARG A 305 12.70 6.65 -15.27
C ARG A 305 13.41 6.12 -14.03
N TYR A 306 13.08 6.62 -12.85
CA TYR A 306 13.65 6.14 -11.58
C TYR A 306 13.39 4.64 -11.40
N ARG A 307 12.13 4.20 -11.46
CA ARG A 307 11.75 2.79 -11.32
C ARG A 307 12.49 1.90 -12.32
N ASN A 308 12.58 2.31 -13.58
CA ASN A 308 13.23 1.51 -14.62
C ASN A 308 14.75 1.37 -14.36
N ASN A 309 15.42 2.41 -13.85
CA ASN A 309 16.82 2.34 -13.46
C ASN A 309 17.02 1.42 -12.24
N ILE A 310 16.13 1.48 -11.25
CA ILE A 310 16.16 0.54 -10.12
C ILE A 310 15.98 -0.89 -10.60
N PHE A 311 15.01 -1.14 -11.49
CA PHE A 311 14.77 -2.47 -12.03
C PHE A 311 15.98 -3.02 -12.79
N TYR A 312 16.58 -2.21 -13.67
CA TYR A 312 17.81 -2.57 -14.37
C TYR A 312 18.95 -2.93 -13.39
N TYR A 313 19.10 -2.14 -12.32
CA TYR A 313 20.09 -2.41 -11.28
C TYR A 313 19.86 -3.77 -10.61
N ILE A 314 18.62 -4.05 -10.17
CA ILE A 314 18.35 -5.29 -9.46
C ILE A 314 18.55 -6.50 -10.39
N GLN A 315 18.14 -6.41 -11.66
CA GLN A 315 18.42 -7.45 -12.65
C GLN A 315 19.93 -7.69 -12.84
N LYS A 316 20.73 -6.62 -12.91
CA LYS A 316 22.20 -6.77 -13.02
C LYS A 316 22.77 -7.53 -11.81
N LYS A 317 22.32 -7.19 -10.61
CA LYS A 317 22.74 -7.85 -9.36
C LYS A 317 22.26 -9.30 -9.24
N GLU A 318 21.10 -9.62 -9.83
CA GLU A 318 20.59 -11.00 -9.90
C GLU A 318 21.45 -11.88 -10.81
N ILE A 319 21.89 -11.32 -11.96
CA ILE A 319 22.75 -12.02 -12.92
C ILE A 319 24.17 -12.20 -12.35
N ASN A 320 24.72 -11.16 -11.71
CA ASN A 320 26.07 -11.15 -11.16
C ASN A 320 26.06 -10.79 -9.67
N PRO A 321 25.66 -11.73 -8.78
CA PRO A 321 25.49 -11.44 -7.34
C PRO A 321 26.79 -11.07 -6.63
N ASP A 322 27.92 -11.59 -7.11
CA ASP A 322 29.24 -11.38 -6.50
C ASP A 322 30.01 -10.18 -7.10
N GLU A 323 29.48 -9.54 -8.15
CA GLU A 323 30.14 -8.39 -8.78
C GLU A 323 29.91 -7.13 -7.92
N PRO A 324 30.95 -6.54 -7.30
CA PRO A 324 30.80 -5.30 -6.56
C PRO A 324 30.40 -4.19 -7.53
N ILE A 325 29.35 -3.46 -7.19
CA ILE A 325 28.87 -2.34 -7.99
C ILE A 325 29.48 -1.06 -7.43
N ASP A 326 30.24 -0.35 -8.27
CA ASP A 326 30.81 0.94 -7.92
C ASP A 326 29.69 1.90 -7.45
N PRO A 327 29.77 2.47 -6.23
CA PRO A 327 28.81 3.45 -5.74
C PRO A 327 28.58 4.64 -6.70
N SER A 328 29.58 4.98 -7.53
CA SER A 328 29.45 6.04 -8.55
C SER A 328 28.33 5.76 -9.56
N TYR A 329 27.95 4.49 -9.74
CA TYR A 329 26.85 4.05 -10.58
C TYR A 329 25.49 4.65 -10.17
N PHE A 330 25.32 5.01 -8.89
CA PHE A 330 24.07 5.60 -8.38
C PHE A 330 24.04 7.12 -8.45
N LEU A 331 25.11 7.79 -8.88
CA LEU A 331 25.12 9.25 -9.03
C LEU A 331 24.03 9.76 -9.99
N PRO A 332 23.79 9.14 -11.18
CA PRO A 332 22.69 9.55 -12.05
C PRO A 332 21.31 9.40 -11.39
N LEU A 333 21.13 8.37 -10.55
CA LEU A 333 19.90 8.16 -9.79
C LEU A 333 19.71 9.23 -8.71
N SER A 334 20.79 9.61 -8.02
CA SER A 334 20.77 10.75 -7.09
C SER A 334 20.38 12.04 -7.79
N THR A 335 20.99 12.35 -8.95
CA THR A 335 20.61 13.53 -9.73
C THR A 335 19.14 13.51 -10.13
N LEU A 336 18.62 12.36 -10.57
CA LEU A 336 17.20 12.20 -10.91
C LEU A 336 16.27 12.38 -9.71
N LEU A 337 16.63 11.85 -8.53
CA LEU A 337 15.83 12.02 -7.31
C LEU A 337 15.79 13.47 -6.84
N ASN A 338 16.90 14.21 -6.95
CA ASN A 338 16.91 15.64 -6.67
C ASN A 338 16.02 16.42 -7.65
N GLU A 339 16.03 16.07 -8.93
CA GLU A 339 15.12 16.64 -9.94
C GLU A 339 13.65 16.37 -9.57
N ILE A 340 13.33 15.12 -9.21
CA ILE A 340 12.01 14.71 -8.74
C ILE A 340 11.60 15.54 -7.52
N TYR A 341 12.45 15.63 -6.49
CA TYR A 341 12.19 16.38 -5.26
C TYR A 341 11.84 17.84 -5.56
N HIS A 342 12.66 18.53 -6.35
CA HIS A 342 12.42 19.92 -6.69
C HIS A 342 11.11 20.12 -7.45
N LYS A 343 10.86 19.27 -8.47
CA LYS A 343 9.63 19.35 -9.25
C LYS A 343 8.41 19.06 -8.38
N GLU A 344 8.45 18.01 -7.56
CA GLU A 344 7.32 17.62 -6.74
C GLU A 344 6.99 18.67 -5.68
N THR A 345 8.01 19.33 -5.11
CA THR A 345 7.83 20.46 -4.20
C THR A 345 7.13 21.63 -4.88
N LEU A 346 7.61 22.04 -6.06
CA LEU A 346 7.02 23.16 -6.80
C LEU A 346 5.57 22.89 -7.22
N VAL A 347 5.30 21.66 -7.68
CA VAL A 347 3.94 21.26 -8.11
C VAL A 347 2.99 21.19 -6.93
N THR A 348 3.44 20.64 -5.80
CA THR A 348 2.64 20.57 -4.57
C THR A 348 2.33 21.96 -4.03
N GLN A 349 3.33 22.86 -4.00
CA GLN A 349 3.12 24.25 -3.57
C GLN A 349 2.15 24.98 -4.52
N TYR A 350 2.34 24.87 -5.83
CA TYR A 350 1.42 25.49 -6.80
C TYR A 350 -0.02 24.99 -6.64
N PHE A 351 -0.20 23.68 -6.41
CA PHE A 351 -1.52 23.11 -6.17
C PHE A 351 -2.15 23.68 -4.90
N LEU A 352 -1.38 23.76 -3.82
CA LEU A 352 -1.83 24.34 -2.55
C LEU A 352 -2.25 25.80 -2.73
N ASP A 353 -1.39 26.63 -3.33
CA ASP A 353 -1.65 28.06 -3.56
C ASP A 353 -2.91 28.27 -4.42
N THR A 354 -3.08 27.43 -5.45
CA THR A 354 -4.25 27.46 -6.34
C THR A 354 -5.53 27.18 -5.56
N LEU A 355 -5.52 26.18 -4.68
CA LEU A 355 -6.67 25.87 -3.85
C LEU A 355 -6.89 27.00 -2.84
N GLN A 356 -5.88 27.50 -2.14
CA GLN A 356 -6.07 28.57 -1.16
C GLN A 356 -6.59 29.88 -1.76
N SER A 357 -6.36 30.13 -3.05
CA SER A 357 -6.77 31.34 -3.77
C SER A 357 -8.15 31.26 -4.44
N SER A 358 -8.71 30.05 -4.61
CA SER A 358 -10.08 29.84 -5.14
C SER A 358 -11.14 29.97 -4.05
#